data_AF-A0A7R6TAB6-F1
#
_entry.id   AF-A0A7R6TAB6-F1
#
_cell.length_a   1.000
_cell.length_b   1.000
_cell.length_c   1.000
_cell.angle_alpha   90.00
_cell.angle_beta   90.00
_cell.angle_gamma   90.00
#
_symmetry.space_group_name_H-M   'P 1'
#
loop_
_entity.id
_entity.type
_entity.pdbx_description
1 polymer ?
#
loop_
_entity_poly.entity_id
_entity_poly.type
_entity_poly.pdbx_seq_one_letter_code
_entity_poly.pdbx_strand_id
1 'polypeptide(L)'
;MAESEAEPYAADLALLTSASRTSRLLREAGERAADAEAARRAAIAAMGHALLGHRSVQQHHAGTRAGVIELTTAATWAGVTRRTLYTAMEQAPAEPTDQDLARAYRHHRYDLAQGGSELHRRYPRLAGVHDAYQYLRRQLQHDDPADAAALLWREYERQVTAIAERQPLTGPAGEES
;
A
#
# COMPACT_ATOMS: atom_id res chain seq x y z
N MET A 1 56.50 32.94 19.64
CA MET A 1 56.19 31.51 19.42
C MET A 1 54.80 31.27 19.96
N ALA A 2 53.81 31.20 19.07
CA ALA A 2 52.42 30.91 19.39
C ALA A 2 51.91 29.93 18.34
N GLU A 3 52.54 28.76 18.31
CA GLU A 3 52.04 27.58 17.62
C GLU A 3 51.67 26.59 18.73
N SER A 4 50.56 25.87 18.57
CA SER A 4 50.06 24.80 19.47
C SER A 4 48.84 25.09 20.36
N GLU A 5 47.78 25.71 19.83
CA GLU A 5 46.42 25.51 20.42
C GLU A 5 45.30 25.21 19.40
N ALA A 6 45.54 25.40 18.09
CA ALA A 6 44.49 25.25 17.06
C ALA A 6 44.26 23.81 16.56
N GLU A 7 45.25 22.91 16.69
CA GLU A 7 45.16 21.54 16.16
C GLU A 7 44.19 20.60 16.92
N PRO A 8 44.10 20.58 18.27
CA PRO A 8 43.17 19.67 18.95
C PRO A 8 41.71 20.02 18.67
N TYR A 9 41.38 21.31 18.54
CA TYR A 9 40.02 21.77 18.27
C TYR A 9 39.51 21.37 16.87
N ALA A 10 40.39 21.37 15.87
CA ALA A 10 40.05 20.94 14.51
C ALA A 10 39.77 19.43 14.42
N ALA A 11 40.53 18.63 15.16
CA ALA A 11 40.33 17.18 15.25
C ALA A 11 39.01 16.84 15.97
N ASP A 12 38.72 17.52 17.08
CA ASP A 12 37.47 17.34 17.83
C ASP A 12 36.24 17.76 17.00
N LEU A 13 36.33 18.85 16.23
CA LEU A 13 35.27 19.29 15.32
C LEU A 13 35.05 18.30 14.17
N ALA A 14 36.12 17.74 13.61
CA ALA A 14 36.03 16.70 12.58
C ALA A 14 35.38 15.41 13.11
N LEU A 15 35.70 15.02 14.36
CA LEU A 15 35.07 13.88 15.03
C LEU A 15 33.59 14.12 15.33
N LEU A 16 33.21 15.30 15.82
CA LEU A 16 31.82 15.67 16.10
C LEU A 16 30.95 15.74 14.83
N THR A 17 31.51 16.27 13.74
CA THR A 17 30.81 16.32 12.44
C THR A 17 30.68 14.92 11.81
N SER A 18 31.72 14.08 11.92
CA SER A 18 31.68 12.67 11.52
C SER A 18 30.64 11.88 12.32
N ALA A 19 30.61 12.06 13.65
CA ALA A 19 29.63 11.43 14.53
C ALA A 19 28.20 11.87 14.18
N SER A 20 27.96 13.17 13.99
CA SER A 20 26.65 13.71 13.62
C SER A 20 26.17 13.17 12.27
N ARG A 21 27.07 13.11 11.27
CA ARG A 21 26.77 12.50 9.96
C ARG A 21 26.43 11.03 10.08
N THR A 22 27.19 10.28 10.89
CA THR A 22 26.97 8.86 11.12
C THR A 22 25.63 8.61 11.82
N SER A 23 25.31 9.37 12.87
CA SER A 23 24.02 9.28 13.57
C SER A 23 22.84 9.57 12.64
N ARG A 24 22.97 10.56 11.74
CA ARG A 24 21.94 10.85 10.73
C ARG A 24 21.75 9.68 9.77
N LEU A 25 22.84 9.15 9.21
CA LEU A 25 22.79 8.01 8.28
C LEU A 25 22.19 6.75 8.93
N LEU A 26 22.51 6.49 10.20
CA LEU A 26 21.94 5.38 10.95
C LEU A 26 20.44 5.56 11.19
N ARG A 27 19.97 6.78 11.48
CA ARG A 27 18.54 7.08 11.62
C ARG A 27 17.80 6.86 10.30
N GLU A 28 18.30 7.41 9.20
CA GLU A 28 17.72 7.22 7.86
C GLU A 28 17.71 5.74 7.42
N ALA A 29 18.74 4.98 7.80
CA ALA A 29 18.76 3.53 7.57
C ALA A 29 17.73 2.79 8.43
N GLY A 30 17.57 3.21 9.69
CA GLY A 30 16.57 2.66 10.61
C GLY A 30 15.13 2.91 10.14
N GLU A 31 14.83 4.12 9.64
CA GLU A 31 13.54 4.48 9.07
C GLU A 31 13.21 3.60 7.85
N ARG A 32 14.17 3.45 6.91
CA ARG A 32 14.00 2.55 5.75
C ARG A 32 13.81 1.08 6.15
N ALA A 33 14.48 0.63 7.20
CA ALA A 33 14.30 -0.73 7.70
C ALA A 33 12.92 -0.92 8.33
N ALA A 34 12.41 0.07 9.06
CA ALA A 34 11.05 0.05 9.62
C ALA A 34 9.99 0.03 8.51
N ASP A 35 10.17 0.82 7.45
CA ASP A 35 9.28 0.84 6.29
C ASP A 35 9.28 -0.52 5.56
N ALA A 36 10.46 -1.12 5.35
CA ALA A 36 10.57 -2.43 4.74
C ALA A 36 9.88 -3.52 5.57
N GLU A 37 9.99 -3.47 6.90
CA GLU A 37 9.32 -4.42 7.79
C GLU A 37 7.79 -4.19 7.83
N ALA A 38 7.34 -2.93 7.76
CA ALA A 38 5.92 -2.62 7.62
C ALA A 38 5.36 -3.19 6.29
N ALA A 39 6.07 -2.97 5.18
CA ALA A 39 5.70 -3.51 3.87
C ALA A 39 5.69 -5.05 3.86
N ARG A 40 6.68 -5.68 4.50
CA ARG A 40 6.73 -7.14 4.67
C ARG A 40 5.51 -7.66 5.44
N ARG A 41 5.17 -7.05 6.58
CA ARG A 41 3.99 -7.43 7.37
C ARG A 41 2.69 -7.27 6.57
N ALA A 42 2.55 -6.19 5.82
CA ALA A 42 1.40 -5.95 4.95
C ALA A 42 1.29 -7.03 3.85
N ALA A 43 2.40 -7.39 3.21
CA ALA A 43 2.43 -8.44 2.19
C ALA A 43 2.02 -9.80 2.77
N ILE A 44 2.51 -10.15 3.96
CA ILE A 44 2.14 -11.40 4.66
C ILE A 44 0.64 -11.40 4.97
N ALA A 45 0.07 -10.31 5.47
CA ALA A 45 -1.37 -10.20 5.73
C ALA A 45 -2.19 -10.39 4.45
N ALA A 46 -1.77 -9.77 3.33
CA ALA A 46 -2.41 -9.93 2.04
C ALA A 46 -2.40 -11.40 1.55
N MET A 47 -1.29 -12.12 1.74
CA MET A 47 -1.21 -13.56 1.45
C MET A 47 -2.24 -14.36 2.27
N GLY A 48 -2.37 -14.06 3.56
CA GLY A 48 -3.39 -14.68 4.43
C GLY A 48 -4.81 -14.46 3.91
N HIS A 49 -5.15 -13.22 3.56
CA HIS A 49 -6.45 -12.88 2.98
C HIS A 49 -6.71 -13.59 1.64
N ALA A 50 -5.74 -13.64 0.75
CA ALA A 50 -5.88 -14.31 -0.54
C ALA A 50 -6.19 -15.81 -0.37
N LEU A 51 -5.51 -16.48 0.58
CA LEU A 51 -5.72 -17.89 0.88
C LEU A 51 -7.09 -18.16 1.52
N LEU A 52 -7.52 -17.31 2.45
CA LEU A 52 -8.85 -17.41 3.05
C LEU A 52 -9.97 -17.15 2.03
N GLY A 53 -9.80 -16.15 1.17
CA GLY A 53 -10.73 -15.84 0.08
C GLY A 53 -10.88 -17.01 -0.89
N HIS A 54 -9.75 -17.61 -1.31
CA HIS A 54 -9.76 -18.81 -2.15
C HIS A 54 -10.51 -19.98 -1.51
N ARG A 55 -10.28 -20.21 -0.20
CA ARG A 55 -10.96 -21.26 0.56
C ARG A 55 -12.47 -21.01 0.69
N SER A 56 -12.88 -19.75 0.88
CA SER A 56 -14.30 -19.38 0.94
C SER A 56 -15.01 -19.68 -0.39
N VAL A 57 -14.41 -19.29 -1.53
CA VAL A 57 -14.95 -19.58 -2.87
C VAL A 57 -15.11 -21.09 -3.09
N GLN A 58 -14.12 -21.89 -2.68
CA GLN A 58 -14.21 -23.35 -2.76
C GLN A 58 -15.34 -23.94 -1.92
N GLN A 59 -15.53 -23.44 -0.69
CA GLN A 59 -16.62 -23.89 0.17
C GLN A 59 -17.99 -23.59 -0.44
N HIS A 60 -18.14 -22.43 -1.10
CA HIS A 60 -19.37 -22.04 -1.79
C HIS A 60 -19.61 -22.85 -3.07
N HIS A 61 -18.56 -23.40 -3.68
CA HIS A 61 -18.64 -24.18 -4.92
C HIS A 61 -18.44 -25.69 -4.64
N ALA A 62 -18.96 -26.16 -3.49
CA ALA A 62 -18.85 -27.53 -3.01
C ALA A 62 -19.39 -28.54 -4.05
N GLY A 63 -18.50 -29.06 -4.88
CA GLY A 63 -18.80 -30.02 -5.95
C GLY A 63 -17.63 -30.22 -6.90
N THR A 64 -16.81 -29.19 -7.12
CA THR A 64 -15.59 -29.27 -7.94
C THR A 64 -14.34 -29.38 -7.05
N ARG A 65 -13.68 -30.55 -7.06
CA ARG A 65 -12.31 -30.73 -6.51
C ARG A 65 -11.24 -29.98 -7.32
N ALA A 66 -11.61 -29.36 -8.45
CA ALA A 66 -10.71 -28.58 -9.28
C ALA A 66 -10.35 -27.26 -8.59
N GLY A 67 -9.06 -26.92 -8.55
CA GLY A 67 -8.59 -25.62 -8.07
C GLY A 67 -8.18 -25.56 -6.61
N VAL A 68 -7.94 -26.68 -5.91
CA VAL A 68 -7.33 -26.65 -4.58
C VAL A 68 -5.87 -26.18 -4.67
N ILE A 69 -5.59 -25.02 -4.08
CA ILE A 69 -4.22 -24.57 -3.90
C ILE A 69 -3.73 -25.17 -2.58
N GLU A 70 -2.80 -26.12 -2.68
CA GLU A 70 -2.13 -26.64 -1.50
C GLU A 70 -1.27 -25.54 -0.87
N LEU A 71 -1.21 -25.52 0.47
CA LEU A 71 -0.42 -24.53 1.20
C LEU A 71 1.07 -24.60 0.84
N THR A 72 1.57 -25.78 0.47
CA THR A 72 2.94 -25.97 -0.01
C THR A 72 3.17 -25.24 -1.34
N THR A 73 2.23 -25.34 -2.28
CA THR A 73 2.27 -24.65 -3.56
C THR A 73 2.20 -23.14 -3.39
N ALA A 74 1.30 -22.65 -2.53
CA ALA A 74 1.21 -21.23 -2.21
C ALA A 74 2.51 -20.70 -1.58
N ALA A 75 3.14 -21.47 -0.69
CA ALA A 75 4.42 -21.11 -0.07
C ALA A 75 5.53 -20.96 -1.11
N THR A 76 5.60 -21.87 -2.08
CA THR A 76 6.54 -21.79 -3.20
C THR A 76 6.30 -20.55 -4.07
N TRP A 77 5.05 -20.27 -4.45
CA TRP A 77 4.73 -19.09 -5.27
C TRP A 77 5.05 -17.77 -4.57
N ALA A 78 4.75 -17.69 -3.28
CA ALA A 78 4.96 -16.49 -2.47
C ALA A 78 6.41 -16.33 -1.98
N GLY A 79 7.28 -17.34 -2.16
CA GLY A 79 8.67 -17.31 -1.68
C GLY A 79 8.79 -17.28 -0.15
N VAL A 80 7.81 -17.79 0.58
CA VAL A 80 7.76 -17.80 2.05
C VAL A 80 7.58 -19.21 2.59
N THR A 81 7.77 -19.39 3.90
CA THR A 81 7.55 -20.70 4.52
C THR A 81 6.06 -21.00 4.69
N ARG A 82 5.69 -22.29 4.71
CA ARG A 82 4.33 -22.73 5.09
C ARG A 82 3.90 -22.19 6.45
N ARG A 83 4.82 -22.11 7.41
CA ARG A 83 4.56 -21.55 8.74
C ARG A 83 4.15 -20.08 8.65
N THR A 84 4.84 -19.29 7.82
CA THR A 84 4.51 -17.87 7.59
C THR A 84 3.09 -17.73 7.03
N LEU A 85 2.71 -18.54 6.04
CA LEU A 85 1.35 -18.51 5.48
C LEU A 85 0.29 -18.96 6.49
N TYR A 86 0.59 -19.99 7.29
CA TYR A 86 -0.33 -20.47 8.31
C TYR A 86 -0.61 -19.39 9.37
N THR A 87 0.45 -18.78 9.90
CA THR A 87 0.32 -17.64 10.82
C THR A 87 -0.40 -16.46 10.17
N ALA A 88 -0.14 -16.17 8.89
CA ALA A 88 -0.85 -15.13 8.16
C ALA A 88 -2.36 -15.40 8.06
N MET A 89 -2.76 -16.66 7.80
CA MET A 89 -4.17 -17.05 7.74
C MET A 89 -4.85 -17.01 9.12
N GLU A 90 -4.14 -17.34 10.20
CA GLU A 90 -4.67 -17.24 11.57
C GLU A 90 -4.84 -15.80 12.05
N GLN A 91 -3.94 -14.91 11.62
CA GLN A 91 -3.94 -13.50 12.00
C GLN A 91 -4.76 -12.60 11.08
N ALA A 92 -5.10 -13.08 9.87
CA ALA A 92 -5.94 -12.34 8.95
C ALA A 92 -7.38 -12.27 9.50
N PRO A 93 -7.97 -11.06 9.63
CA PRO A 93 -9.39 -10.95 9.93
C PRO A 93 -10.21 -11.67 8.84
N ALA A 94 -11.34 -12.27 9.23
CA ALA A 94 -12.16 -13.12 8.37
C ALA A 94 -12.56 -12.46 7.05
N GLU A 95 -12.70 -11.12 7.04
CA GLU A 95 -12.76 -10.31 5.85
C GLU A 95 -11.96 -9.00 6.07
N PRO A 96 -11.21 -8.52 5.06
CA PRO A 96 -10.60 -7.21 5.14
C PRO A 96 -11.69 -6.14 5.21
N THR A 97 -11.55 -5.21 6.15
CA THR A 97 -12.48 -4.07 6.23
C THR A 97 -12.28 -3.15 5.03
N ASP A 98 -13.27 -2.32 4.72
CA ASP A 98 -13.15 -1.36 3.62
C ASP A 98 -11.96 -0.40 3.83
N GLN A 99 -11.64 -0.09 5.09
CA GLN A 99 -10.44 0.67 5.46
C GLN A 99 -9.15 -0.06 5.08
N ASP A 100 -9.06 -1.35 5.37
CA ASP A 100 -7.86 -2.13 5.07
C ASP A 100 -7.63 -2.21 3.57
N LEU A 101 -8.71 -2.41 2.80
CA LEU A 101 -8.68 -2.41 1.34
C LEU A 101 -8.24 -1.05 0.78
N ALA A 102 -8.82 0.05 1.25
CA ALA A 102 -8.49 1.39 0.79
C ALA A 102 -7.05 1.81 1.16
N ARG A 103 -6.58 1.45 2.37
CA ARG A 103 -5.20 1.72 2.82
C ARG A 103 -4.18 0.94 1.99
N ALA A 104 -4.41 -0.35 1.78
CA ALA A 104 -3.55 -1.18 0.95
C ALA A 104 -3.49 -0.63 -0.48
N TYR A 105 -4.64 -0.26 -1.04
CA TYR A 105 -4.73 0.27 -2.39
C TYR A 105 -4.01 1.64 -2.55
N ARG A 106 -4.11 2.54 -1.56
CA ARG A 106 -3.33 3.79 -1.50
C ARG A 106 -1.83 3.55 -1.42
N HIS A 107 -1.40 2.60 -0.58
CA HIS A 107 0.02 2.32 -0.35
C HIS A 107 0.73 1.79 -1.62
N HIS A 108 0.02 1.02 -2.45
CA HIS A 108 0.52 0.52 -3.72
C HIS A 108 0.36 1.51 -4.89
N ARG A 109 0.25 2.82 -4.58
CA ARG A 109 0.12 3.91 -5.57
C ARG A 109 -0.98 3.67 -6.60
N TYR A 110 -2.03 2.94 -6.22
CA TYR A 110 -3.16 2.62 -7.10
C TYR A 110 -2.81 1.77 -8.34
N ASP A 111 -1.56 1.30 -8.44
CA ASP A 111 -1.04 0.84 -9.72
C ASP A 111 -1.35 -0.62 -10.03
N LEU A 112 -1.53 -1.52 -9.04
CA LEU A 112 -1.85 -2.95 -9.26
C LEU A 112 -2.01 -3.69 -7.91
N ALA A 113 -3.18 -3.66 -7.28
CA ALA A 113 -3.43 -4.47 -6.09
C ALA A 113 -4.86 -5.03 -6.07
N GLN A 114 -5.02 -6.26 -5.57
CA GLN A 114 -6.31 -6.92 -5.29
C GLN A 114 -7.29 -6.02 -4.51
N GLY A 115 -6.75 -5.12 -3.68
CA GLY A 115 -7.54 -4.14 -2.92
C GLY A 115 -8.37 -3.20 -3.81
N GLY A 116 -7.88 -2.84 -4.99
CA GLY A 116 -8.59 -1.95 -5.92
C GLY A 116 -9.85 -2.59 -6.49
N SER A 117 -9.74 -3.82 -7.00
CA SER A 117 -10.89 -4.54 -7.58
C SER A 117 -11.97 -4.87 -6.55
N GLU A 118 -11.59 -5.26 -5.34
CA GLU A 118 -12.54 -5.52 -4.25
C GLU A 118 -13.18 -4.21 -3.76
N LEU A 119 -12.43 -3.12 -3.68
CA LEU A 119 -12.96 -1.80 -3.34
C LEU A 119 -13.93 -1.29 -4.42
N HIS A 120 -13.64 -1.48 -5.71
CA HIS A 120 -14.55 -1.17 -6.81
C HIS A 120 -15.83 -2.02 -6.79
N ARG A 121 -15.72 -3.30 -6.41
CA ARG A 121 -16.88 -4.19 -6.23
C ARG A 121 -17.80 -3.69 -5.12
N ARG A 122 -17.24 -3.25 -3.99
CA ARG A 122 -18.00 -2.72 -2.83
C ARG A 122 -18.51 -1.30 -3.04
N TYR A 123 -17.80 -0.49 -3.82
CA TYR A 123 -18.13 0.91 -4.11
C TYR A 123 -18.25 1.16 -5.62
N PRO A 124 -19.39 0.83 -6.26
CA PRO A 124 -19.56 0.99 -7.71
C PRO A 124 -19.36 2.42 -8.23
N ARG A 125 -19.68 3.43 -7.41
CA ARG A 125 -19.45 4.85 -7.75
C ARG A 125 -17.96 5.15 -7.90
N LEU A 126 -17.13 4.58 -7.03
CA LEU A 126 -15.68 4.71 -7.08
C LEU A 126 -15.11 4.07 -8.36
N ALA A 127 -15.64 2.90 -8.73
CA ALA A 127 -15.30 2.22 -9.98
C ALA A 127 -15.63 3.11 -11.20
N GLY A 128 -16.81 3.72 -11.21
CA GLY A 128 -17.23 4.64 -12.28
C GLY A 128 -16.31 5.85 -12.45
N VAL A 129 -15.84 6.46 -11.35
CA VAL A 129 -14.87 7.57 -11.41
C VAL A 129 -13.52 7.08 -11.96
N HIS A 130 -13.06 5.90 -11.53
CA HIS A 130 -11.82 5.30 -12.05
C HIS A 130 -11.90 5.02 -13.55
N ASP A 131 -12.99 4.41 -14.00
CA ASP A 131 -13.21 4.06 -15.40
C ASP A 131 -13.32 5.31 -16.28
N ALA A 132 -14.00 6.35 -15.79
CA ALA A 132 -14.08 7.65 -16.46
C ALA A 132 -12.70 8.31 -16.58
N TYR A 133 -11.87 8.26 -15.52
CA TYR A 133 -10.48 8.72 -15.57
C TYR A 133 -9.66 7.92 -16.60
N GLN A 134 -9.73 6.59 -16.59
CA GLN A 134 -9.00 5.73 -17.53
C GLN A 134 -9.47 5.91 -18.97
N TYR A 135 -10.76 6.17 -19.17
CA TYR A 135 -11.32 6.52 -20.48
C TYR A 135 -10.75 7.84 -20.98
N LEU A 136 -10.84 8.91 -20.17
CA LEU A 136 -10.28 10.21 -20.54
C LEU A 136 -8.78 10.12 -20.77
N ARG A 137 -8.01 9.51 -19.87
CA ARG A 137 -6.56 9.35 -20.04
C ARG A 137 -6.18 8.66 -21.35
N ARG A 138 -6.99 7.70 -21.84
CA ARG A 138 -6.79 7.07 -23.16
C ARG A 138 -7.13 8.00 -24.33
N GLN A 139 -8.19 8.79 -24.21
CA GLN A 139 -8.60 9.78 -25.22
C GLN A 139 -7.63 10.98 -25.29
N LEU A 140 -7.14 11.44 -24.13
CA LEU A 140 -6.21 12.55 -23.95
C LEU A 140 -4.81 12.30 -24.54
N GLN A 141 -4.49 11.05 -24.90
CA GLN A 141 -3.28 10.78 -25.66
C GLN A 141 -3.33 11.37 -27.08
N HIS A 142 -4.48 11.87 -27.54
CA HIS A 142 -4.71 12.37 -28.90
C HIS A 142 -5.24 13.82 -28.99
N ASP A 143 -5.75 14.41 -27.91
CA ASP A 143 -6.15 15.82 -27.79
C ASP A 143 -6.05 16.25 -26.31
N ASP A 144 -5.90 17.55 -26.00
CA ASP A 144 -5.61 18.05 -24.63
C ASP A 144 -6.87 18.45 -23.82
N PRO A 145 -7.43 17.51 -23.03
CA PRO A 145 -8.19 17.83 -21.81
C PRO A 145 -7.51 17.39 -20.49
N ALA A 146 -6.25 17.76 -20.26
CA ALA A 146 -5.52 17.42 -19.02
C ALA A 146 -6.28 17.76 -17.71
N ASP A 147 -7.09 18.82 -17.71
CA ASP A 147 -7.80 19.31 -16.52
C ASP A 147 -8.95 18.38 -16.07
N ALA A 148 -9.72 17.83 -17.00
CA ALA A 148 -10.87 16.98 -16.66
C ALA A 148 -10.43 15.63 -16.08
N ALA A 149 -9.38 15.02 -16.64
CA ALA A 149 -8.81 13.80 -16.08
C ALA A 149 -8.15 14.04 -14.72
N ALA A 150 -7.50 15.18 -14.52
CA ALA A 150 -6.92 15.56 -13.23
C ALA A 150 -8.00 15.72 -12.15
N LEU A 151 -9.16 16.30 -12.47
CA LEU A 151 -10.29 16.42 -11.54
C LEU A 151 -10.85 15.05 -11.14
N LEU A 152 -11.07 14.15 -12.11
CA LEU A 152 -11.53 12.80 -11.82
C LEU A 152 -10.51 12.00 -11.00
N TRP A 153 -9.22 12.19 -11.25
CA TRP A 153 -8.16 11.57 -10.47
C TRP A 153 -8.14 12.06 -9.02
N ARG A 154 -8.23 13.38 -8.80
CA ARG A 154 -8.31 13.96 -7.45
C ARG A 154 -9.55 13.50 -6.71
N GLU A 155 -10.68 13.42 -7.39
CA GLU A 155 -11.93 12.93 -6.82
C GLU A 155 -11.83 11.46 -6.41
N TYR A 156 -11.20 10.65 -7.27
CA TYR A 156 -10.89 9.26 -6.97
C TYR A 156 -10.01 9.11 -5.72
N GLU A 157 -8.89 9.84 -5.66
CA GLU A 157 -7.96 9.83 -4.51
C GLU A 157 -8.64 10.28 -3.22
N ARG A 158 -9.50 11.31 -3.30
CA ARG A 158 -10.29 11.82 -2.18
C ARG A 158 -11.21 10.74 -1.62
N GLN A 159 -11.98 10.07 -2.47
CA GLN A 159 -12.91 9.02 -2.02
C GLN A 159 -12.17 7.82 -1.41
N VAL A 160 -11.07 7.36 -2.02
CA VAL A 160 -10.25 6.28 -1.44
C VAL A 160 -9.67 6.70 -0.08
N THR A 161 -9.20 7.94 0.04
CA THR A 161 -8.67 8.47 1.30
C THR A 161 -9.73 8.54 2.38
N ALA A 162 -10.93 9.02 2.05
CA ALA A 162 -12.04 9.07 3.00
C ALA A 162 -12.41 7.66 3.51
N ILE A 163 -12.46 6.65 2.63
CA ILE A 163 -12.71 5.26 3.02
C ILE A 163 -11.57 4.75 3.92
N ALA A 164 -10.30 4.99 3.55
CA ALA A 164 -9.12 4.59 4.34
C ALA A 164 -9.08 5.22 5.74
N GLU A 165 -9.66 6.40 5.90
CA GLU A 165 -9.65 7.21 7.12
C GLU A 165 -10.98 7.18 7.89
N ARG A 166 -11.99 6.42 7.43
CA ARG A 166 -13.35 6.38 8.01
C ARG A 166 -14.05 7.74 8.01
N GLN A 167 -13.71 8.60 7.07
CA GLN A 167 -14.37 9.89 6.92
C GLN A 167 -15.67 9.71 6.12
N PRO A 168 -16.71 10.52 6.41
CA PRO A 168 -17.90 10.54 5.58
C PRO A 168 -17.51 10.96 4.15
N LEU A 169 -18.04 10.23 3.17
CA LEU A 169 -17.99 10.63 1.77
C LEU A 169 -18.96 11.79 1.58
N THR A 170 -18.54 13.00 1.94
CA THR A 170 -19.25 14.23 1.57
C THR A 170 -19.23 14.39 0.05
N GLY A 171 -20.25 15.05 -0.50
CA GLY A 171 -20.45 15.26 -1.94
C GLY A 171 -19.23 15.85 -2.66
N PRO A 172 -19.26 16.00 -4.00
CA PRO A 172 -18.13 16.57 -4.75
C PRO A 172 -17.64 17.85 -4.07
N ALA A 173 -16.32 18.02 -4.00
CA ALA A 173 -15.69 19.18 -3.37
C ALA A 173 -16.18 20.46 -4.06
N GLY A 174 -17.25 21.07 -3.54
CA GLY A 174 -17.96 22.14 -4.23
C GLY A 174 -19.42 22.39 -3.82
N GLU A 175 -20.04 21.59 -2.95
CA GLU A 175 -21.37 21.91 -2.41
C GLU A 175 -21.28 22.23 -0.91
N GLU A 176 -20.83 23.45 -0.61
CA GLU A 176 -21.30 24.18 0.56
C GLU A 176 -22.52 24.99 0.11
N SER A 177 -23.69 24.70 0.68
CA SER A 177 -24.86 25.58 0.66
C SER A 177 -25.13 26.08 2.07
#